data_AF-A0A8C7Z0L7-F1
#
_entry.id   AF-A0A8C7Z0L7-F1
#
_cell.length_a   1.000
_cell.length_b   1.000
_cell.length_c   1.000
_cell.angle_alpha   90.00
_cell.angle_beta   90.00
_cell.angle_gamma   90.00
#
_symmetry.space_group_name_H-M   'P 1'
#
loop_
_entity.id
_entity.type
_entity.pdbx_description
1 polymer ?
#
loop_
_entity_poly.entity_id
_entity_poly.type
_entity_poly.pdbx_seq_one_letter_code
_entity_poly.pdbx_strand_id
1 'polypeptide(L)'
;MSQQQIQQRIQDREKEVKLLQQEVEAINHSADQTVKDSEKIFTEMIRLIQKRSCDVKQQIRSQQQTEVSRVKDLQEELEQEITELKRRDAELKQLSFTEDHSNFFLNYPSLPPLSESTHSSSINVRPLRYFEDVTAAVSELRDKLQDILREEWTNISLTVTHVDVLEPEPEPKTDFLKYSCQITLDPNTAHTHLLLSEESRKMTLMEKPQSDSNPSDRFTYHGEALSKESLTGRCYWEVEWKGYFFYIAVAYKNISRSGDEKFAIFIYVIYNFSHSIKQQIYTYMLF
;
A
#
# COMPACT_ATOMS: atom_id res chain seq x y z
N MET A 1 6.13 -5.81 66.27
CA MET A 1 5.86 -4.57 65.52
C MET A 1 5.26 -3.56 66.49
N SER A 2 5.84 -2.37 66.64
CA SER A 2 5.35 -1.36 67.59
C SER A 2 4.22 -0.53 66.99
N GLN A 3 3.41 0.14 67.83
CA GLN A 3 2.31 1.02 67.39
C GLN A 3 2.80 2.14 66.44
N GLN A 4 3.99 2.70 66.70
CA GLN A 4 4.62 3.70 65.82
C GLN A 4 4.96 3.15 64.43
N GLN A 5 5.45 1.90 64.35
CA GLN A 5 5.76 1.26 63.06
C GLN A 5 4.48 1.04 62.22
N ILE A 6 3.36 0.72 62.88
CA ILE A 6 2.06 0.55 62.20
C ILE A 6 1.56 1.90 61.67
N GLN A 7 1.62 2.97 62.48
CA GLN A 7 1.19 4.30 62.05
C GLN A 7 2.01 4.85 60.88
N GLN A 8 3.33 4.66 60.89
CA GLN A 8 4.18 5.06 59.76
C GLN A 8 3.76 4.33 58.48
N ARG A 9 3.56 3.01 58.57
CA ARG A 9 3.17 2.18 57.42
C ARG A 9 1.79 2.56 56.87
N ILE A 10 0.86 2.97 57.73
CA ILE A 10 -0.44 3.50 57.30
C ILE A 10 -0.25 4.80 56.51
N GLN A 11 0.53 5.75 57.01
CA GLN A 11 0.79 7.01 56.31
C GLN A 11 1.47 6.80 54.95
N ASP A 12 2.41 5.86 54.86
CA ASP A 12 3.08 5.53 53.61
C ASP A 12 2.10 4.94 52.59
N ARG A 13 1.22 4.00 53.03
CA ARG A 13 0.16 3.45 52.17
C ARG A 13 -0.88 4.49 51.75
N GLU A 14 -1.26 5.42 52.63
CA GLU A 14 -2.17 6.53 52.27
C GLU A 14 -1.57 7.44 51.19
N LYS A 15 -0.25 7.66 51.18
CA LYS A 15 0.43 8.38 50.11
C LYS A 15 0.41 7.60 48.80
N GLU A 16 0.71 6.30 48.85
CA GLU A 16 0.62 5.42 47.67
C GLU A 16 -0.78 5.40 47.06
N VAL A 17 -1.83 5.32 47.90
CA VAL A 17 -3.23 5.38 47.43
C VAL A 17 -3.53 6.69 46.70
N LYS A 18 -3.03 7.83 47.21
CA LYS A 18 -3.20 9.12 46.54
C LYS A 18 -2.48 9.19 45.19
N LEU A 19 -1.29 8.60 45.09
CA LEU A 19 -0.55 8.51 43.82
C LEU A 19 -1.33 7.67 42.81
N LEU A 20 -1.88 6.52 43.23
CA LEU A 20 -2.73 5.69 42.37
C LEU A 20 -4.01 6.41 41.91
N GLN A 21 -4.62 7.24 42.76
CA GLN A 21 -5.77 8.06 42.38
C GLN A 21 -5.40 9.08 41.28
N GLN A 22 -4.25 9.75 41.40
CA GLN A 22 -3.76 10.67 40.38
C GLN A 22 -3.45 9.94 39.07
N GLU A 23 -2.88 8.75 39.14
CA GLU A 23 -2.60 7.93 37.96
C GLU A 23 -3.90 7.54 37.23
N VAL A 24 -4.93 7.14 37.98
CA VAL A 24 -6.26 6.84 37.40
C VAL A 24 -6.85 8.05 36.69
N GLU A 25 -6.76 9.24 37.28
CA GLU A 25 -7.22 10.49 36.64
C GLU A 25 -6.43 10.79 35.36
N ALA A 26 -5.11 10.59 35.37
CA ALA A 26 -4.25 10.78 34.21
C ALA A 26 -4.57 9.80 33.07
N ILE A 27 -4.79 8.52 33.38
CA ILE A 27 -5.20 7.49 32.41
C ILE A 27 -6.52 7.88 31.75
N ASN A 28 -7.53 8.25 32.55
CA ASN A 28 -8.83 8.64 32.03
C ASN A 28 -8.71 9.86 31.11
N HIS A 29 -7.97 10.89 31.53
CA HIS A 29 -7.77 12.09 30.72
C HIS A 29 -7.05 11.78 29.40
N SER A 30 -6.00 10.94 29.45
CA SER A 30 -5.28 10.52 28.26
C SER A 30 -6.17 9.73 27.31
N ALA A 31 -6.96 8.77 27.83
CA ALA A 31 -7.87 7.96 27.04
C ALA A 31 -8.93 8.82 26.34
N ASP A 32 -9.59 9.74 27.07
CA ASP A 32 -10.58 10.65 26.51
C ASP A 32 -9.99 11.53 25.40
N GLN A 33 -8.76 12.03 25.61
CA GLN A 33 -8.08 12.86 24.62
C GLN A 33 -7.71 12.04 23.37
N THR A 34 -7.18 10.83 23.52
CA THR A 34 -6.89 9.93 22.39
C THR A 34 -8.15 9.56 21.61
N VAL A 35 -9.27 9.28 22.30
CA VAL A 35 -10.56 9.01 21.65
C VAL A 35 -10.95 10.20 20.79
N LYS A 36 -10.97 11.41 21.37
CA LYS A 36 -11.34 12.63 20.66
C LYS A 36 -10.48 12.90 19.43
N ASP A 37 -9.16 12.71 19.55
CA ASP A 37 -8.24 12.92 18.44
C ASP A 37 -8.44 11.87 17.34
N SER A 38 -8.66 10.61 17.72
CA SER A 38 -8.98 9.53 16.76
C SER A 38 -10.30 9.77 16.03
N GLU A 39 -11.36 10.19 16.73
CA GLU A 39 -12.67 10.53 16.14
C GLU A 39 -12.55 11.66 15.12
N LYS A 40 -11.71 12.66 15.40
CA LYS A 40 -11.43 13.75 14.46
C LYS A 40 -10.78 13.23 13.18
N ILE A 41 -9.79 12.34 13.30
CA ILE A 41 -9.11 11.73 12.15
C ILE A 41 -10.10 10.91 11.32
N PHE A 42 -10.93 10.07 11.95
CA PHE A 42 -11.99 9.32 11.25
C PHE A 42 -12.99 10.24 10.54
N THR A 43 -13.39 11.34 11.18
CA THR A 43 -14.29 12.33 10.58
C THR A 43 -13.69 12.96 9.32
N GLU A 44 -12.40 13.29 9.33
CA GLU A 44 -11.69 13.82 8.16
C GLU A 44 -11.64 12.81 7.01
N MET A 45 -11.36 11.53 7.30
CA MET A 45 -11.39 10.45 6.30
C MET A 45 -12.78 10.27 5.68
N ILE A 46 -13.83 10.26 6.50
CA ILE A 46 -15.22 10.15 6.02
C ILE A 46 -15.56 11.31 5.06
N ARG A 47 -15.16 12.54 5.41
CA ARG A 47 -15.38 13.72 4.55
C ARG A 47 -14.68 13.57 3.20
N LEU A 48 -13.46 13.04 3.16
CA LEU A 48 -12.74 12.79 1.92
C LEU A 48 -13.46 11.77 1.03
N ILE A 49 -13.92 10.66 1.61
CA ILE A 49 -14.67 9.62 0.88
C ILE A 49 -15.98 10.20 0.34
N GLN A 50 -16.73 10.96 1.15
CA GLN A 50 -17.95 11.63 0.72
C GLN A 50 -17.70 12.60 -0.43
N LYS A 51 -16.63 13.39 -0.37
CA LYS A 51 -16.23 14.28 -1.45
C LYS A 51 -15.96 13.52 -2.75
N ARG A 52 -15.18 12.44 -2.69
CA ARG A 52 -14.91 11.59 -3.88
C ARG A 52 -16.17 10.94 -4.43
N SER A 53 -17.09 10.53 -3.57
CA SER A 53 -18.40 10.01 -4.00
C SER A 53 -19.20 11.07 -4.78
N CYS A 54 -19.17 12.33 -4.34
CA CYS A 54 -19.78 13.44 -5.07
C CYS A 54 -19.09 13.68 -6.43
N ASP A 55 -17.76 13.66 -6.48
CA ASP A 55 -16.98 13.82 -7.72
C ASP A 55 -17.39 12.77 -8.77
N VAL A 56 -17.42 11.48 -8.38
CA VAL A 56 -17.83 10.37 -9.27
C VAL A 56 -19.27 10.54 -9.76
N LYS A 57 -20.20 10.89 -8.86
CA LYS A 57 -21.60 11.16 -9.23
C LYS A 57 -21.69 12.27 -10.27
N GLN A 58 -20.96 13.36 -10.08
CA GLN A 58 -20.97 14.49 -11.02
C GLN A 58 -20.41 14.10 -12.39
N GLN A 59 -19.30 13.36 -12.43
CA GLN A 59 -18.72 12.87 -13.69
C GLN A 59 -19.70 11.97 -14.46
N ILE A 60 -20.35 11.03 -13.78
CA ILE A 60 -21.36 10.16 -14.41
C ILE A 60 -22.50 10.99 -14.98
N ARG A 61 -23.03 11.96 -14.23
CA ARG A 61 -24.15 12.81 -14.69
C ARG A 61 -23.76 13.71 -15.85
N SER A 62 -22.55 14.26 -15.83
CA SER A 62 -22.02 15.05 -16.94
C SER A 62 -21.92 14.21 -18.22
N GLN A 63 -21.30 13.03 -18.14
CA GLN A 63 -21.14 12.16 -19.30
C GLN A 63 -22.49 11.65 -19.81
N GLN A 64 -23.41 11.30 -18.90
CA GLN A 64 -24.78 10.93 -19.23
C GLN A 64 -25.46 12.05 -20.03
N GLN A 65 -25.39 13.30 -19.56
CA GLN A 65 -26.02 14.43 -20.23
C GLN A 65 -25.43 14.65 -21.63
N THR A 66 -24.10 14.61 -21.77
CA THR A 66 -23.41 14.78 -23.05
C THR A 66 -23.80 13.72 -24.07
N GLU A 67 -23.76 12.43 -23.69
CA GLU A 67 -24.12 11.35 -24.63
C GLU A 67 -25.62 11.35 -24.96
N VAL A 68 -26.49 11.65 -23.99
CA VAL A 68 -27.93 11.76 -24.25
C VAL A 68 -28.24 12.92 -25.20
N SER A 69 -27.60 14.07 -25.03
CA SER A 69 -27.73 15.18 -25.98
C SER A 69 -27.28 14.76 -27.38
N ARG A 70 -26.10 14.14 -27.50
CA ARG A 70 -25.57 13.68 -28.81
C ARG A 70 -26.50 12.69 -29.52
N VAL A 71 -27.13 11.77 -28.77
CA VAL A 71 -28.09 10.82 -29.33
C VAL A 71 -29.38 11.51 -29.75
N LYS A 72 -29.87 12.49 -28.97
CA LYS A 72 -31.07 13.26 -29.31
C LYS A 72 -30.88 14.12 -30.56
N ASP A 73 -29.74 14.77 -30.69
CA ASP A 73 -29.42 15.60 -31.86
C ASP A 73 -29.43 14.73 -33.13
N LEU A 74 -28.79 13.55 -33.09
CA LEU A 74 -28.82 12.58 -34.19
C LEU A 74 -30.23 12.04 -34.46
N GLN A 75 -31.03 11.82 -33.41
CA GLN A 75 -32.42 11.39 -33.58
C GLN A 75 -33.25 12.45 -34.31
N GLU A 76 -33.11 13.72 -33.94
CA GLU A 76 -33.82 14.83 -34.57
C GLU A 76 -33.44 14.97 -36.05
N GLU A 77 -32.16 14.87 -36.38
CA GLU A 77 -31.67 14.88 -37.77
C GLU A 77 -32.32 13.76 -38.61
N LEU A 78 -32.38 12.54 -38.09
CA LEU A 78 -33.01 11.42 -38.78
C LEU A 78 -34.54 11.58 -38.92
N GLU A 79 -35.21 12.13 -37.92
CA GLU A 79 -36.65 12.41 -37.98
C GLU A 79 -36.97 13.46 -39.07
N GLN A 80 -36.11 14.47 -39.22
CA GLN A 80 -36.19 15.44 -40.31
C GLN A 80 -35.94 14.78 -41.68
N GLU A 81 -34.90 13.95 -41.82
CA GLU A 81 -34.60 13.22 -43.06
C GLU A 81 -35.75 12.29 -43.47
N ILE A 82 -36.33 11.54 -42.53
CA ILE A 82 -37.51 10.69 -42.77
C ILE A 82 -38.70 11.51 -43.25
N THR A 83 -38.90 12.71 -42.69
CA THR A 83 -40.01 13.59 -43.08
C THR A 83 -39.85 14.09 -44.51
N GLU A 84 -38.64 14.50 -44.90
CA GLU A 84 -38.34 14.89 -46.29
C GLU A 84 -38.45 13.72 -47.27
N LEU A 85 -37.97 12.53 -46.90
CA LEU A 85 -38.12 11.32 -47.71
C LEU A 85 -39.58 10.93 -47.91
N LYS A 86 -40.43 11.03 -46.87
CA LYS A 86 -41.88 10.80 -46.98
C LYS A 86 -42.56 11.80 -47.91
N ARG A 87 -42.17 13.08 -47.84
CA ARG A 87 -42.69 14.14 -48.73
C ARG A 87 -42.36 13.82 -50.20
N ARG A 88 -41.10 13.45 -50.48
CA ARG A 88 -40.63 13.05 -51.81
C ARG A 88 -41.36 11.83 -52.36
N ASP A 89 -41.51 10.79 -51.54
CA ASP A 89 -42.22 9.57 -51.94
C ASP A 89 -43.67 9.89 -52.35
N ALA A 90 -44.35 10.80 -51.63
CA ALA A 90 -45.68 11.27 -51.99
C ALA A 90 -45.70 12.05 -53.32
N GLU A 91 -44.74 12.95 -53.55
CA GLU A 91 -44.61 13.72 -54.80
C GLU A 91 -44.33 12.81 -56.01
N LEU A 92 -43.43 11.84 -55.86
CA LEU A 92 -43.12 10.86 -56.90
C LEU A 92 -44.30 9.94 -57.19
N LYS A 93 -45.05 9.52 -56.17
CA LYS A 93 -46.30 8.77 -56.35
C LYS A 93 -47.30 9.59 -57.15
N GLN A 94 -47.52 10.86 -56.83
CA GLN A 94 -48.42 11.73 -57.62
C GLN A 94 -47.98 11.83 -59.09
N LEU A 95 -46.69 12.03 -59.36
CA LEU A 95 -46.16 12.07 -60.72
C LEU A 95 -46.39 10.76 -61.48
N SER A 96 -46.29 9.61 -60.82
CA SER A 96 -46.53 8.30 -61.43
C SER A 96 -47.97 8.06 -61.90
N PHE A 97 -48.96 8.77 -61.34
CA PHE A 97 -50.35 8.70 -61.77
C PHE A 97 -50.69 9.68 -62.92
N THR A 98 -49.72 10.46 -63.39
CA THR A 98 -49.95 11.42 -64.48
C THR A 98 -49.88 10.69 -65.82
N GLU A 99 -51.03 10.45 -66.47
CA GLU A 99 -51.13 9.69 -67.73
C GLU A 99 -50.44 10.35 -68.94
N ASP A 100 -50.07 11.64 -68.85
CA ASP A 100 -49.39 12.38 -69.92
C ASP A 100 -47.87 12.41 -69.70
N HIS A 101 -47.15 11.62 -70.50
CA HIS A 101 -45.68 11.55 -70.49
C HIS A 101 -45.01 12.92 -70.69
N SER A 102 -45.66 13.87 -71.36
CA SER A 102 -45.14 15.22 -71.61
C SER A 102 -45.04 16.04 -70.30
N ASN A 103 -46.01 15.85 -69.40
CA ASN A 103 -46.09 16.53 -68.11
C ASN A 103 -45.08 15.98 -67.10
N PHE A 104 -44.73 14.70 -67.21
CA PHE A 104 -43.67 14.09 -66.39
C PHE A 104 -42.30 14.72 -66.69
N PHE A 105 -41.94 14.86 -67.98
CA PHE A 105 -40.65 15.44 -68.38
C PHE A 105 -40.48 16.92 -68.00
N LEU A 106 -41.57 17.68 -67.92
CA LEU A 106 -41.54 19.10 -67.54
C LEU A 106 -41.42 19.31 -66.03
N ASN A 107 -42.08 18.47 -65.21
CA ASN A 107 -42.15 18.67 -63.75
C ASN A 107 -41.03 17.98 -62.97
N TYR A 108 -40.47 16.87 -63.49
CA TYR A 108 -39.40 16.12 -62.82
C TYR A 108 -38.11 16.94 -62.54
N PRO A 109 -37.60 17.78 -63.47
CA PRO A 109 -36.40 18.59 -63.24
C PRO A 109 -36.62 19.75 -62.24
N SER A 110 -37.87 20.10 -61.93
CA SER A 110 -38.22 21.16 -60.98
C SER A 110 -38.18 20.70 -59.52
N LEU A 111 -38.08 19.38 -59.28
CA LEU A 111 -37.89 18.86 -57.93
C LEU A 111 -36.50 19.30 -57.43
N PRO A 112 -36.41 19.90 -56.23
CA PRO A 112 -35.12 20.25 -55.64
C PRO A 112 -34.17 19.04 -55.64
N PRO A 113 -32.84 19.21 -55.72
CA PRO A 113 -31.91 18.11 -55.46
C PRO A 113 -32.14 17.59 -54.04
N LEU A 114 -32.06 16.26 -53.82
CA LEU A 114 -31.93 15.78 -52.44
C LEU A 114 -30.61 16.35 -51.94
N SER A 115 -30.59 16.95 -50.75
CA SER A 115 -29.33 17.10 -50.03
C SER A 115 -28.76 15.69 -49.91
N GLU A 116 -27.61 15.43 -50.56
CA GLU A 116 -26.92 14.16 -50.41
C GLU A 116 -26.77 13.90 -48.91
N SER A 117 -27.37 12.81 -48.44
CA SER A 117 -27.26 12.40 -47.05
C SER A 117 -25.78 12.18 -46.75
N THR A 118 -25.16 13.13 -46.05
CA THR A 118 -23.74 13.06 -45.67
C THR A 118 -23.45 11.87 -44.74
N HIS A 119 -24.49 11.21 -44.24
CA HIS A 119 -24.42 10.19 -43.18
C HIS A 119 -25.11 8.88 -43.58
N SER A 120 -24.81 8.34 -44.77
CA SER A 120 -25.18 6.98 -45.17
C SER A 120 -24.57 5.86 -44.28
N SER A 121 -23.84 6.19 -43.22
CA SER A 121 -23.28 5.21 -42.30
C SER A 121 -24.37 4.65 -41.39
N SER A 122 -24.68 3.36 -41.55
CA SER A 122 -25.48 2.57 -40.60
C SER A 122 -25.08 2.92 -39.15
N ILE A 123 -26.03 3.40 -38.36
CA ILE A 123 -25.78 3.79 -36.97
C ILE A 123 -25.36 2.55 -36.20
N ASN A 124 -24.07 2.44 -35.92
CA ASN A 124 -23.53 1.38 -35.08
C ASN A 124 -23.75 1.77 -33.62
N VAL A 125 -24.88 1.34 -33.06
CA VAL A 125 -25.13 1.46 -31.62
C VAL A 125 -24.22 0.46 -30.91
N ARG A 126 -23.14 0.96 -30.29
CA ARG A 126 -22.28 0.12 -29.45
C ARG A 126 -23.09 -0.55 -28.33
N PRO A 127 -22.78 -1.80 -27.95
CA PRO A 127 -23.45 -2.49 -26.86
C PRO A 127 -23.48 -1.69 -25.55
N LEU A 128 -24.60 -1.77 -24.81
CA LEU A 128 -24.87 -1.05 -23.57
C LEU A 128 -23.94 -1.45 -22.40
N ARG A 129 -22.70 -0.95 -22.39
CA ARG A 129 -21.84 -0.95 -21.19
C ARG A 129 -21.45 0.48 -20.81
N TYR A 130 -22.43 1.36 -20.63
CA TYR A 130 -22.16 2.80 -20.53
C TYR A 130 -21.37 3.20 -19.26
N PHE A 131 -21.56 2.51 -18.13
CA PHE A 131 -20.91 2.86 -16.86
C PHE A 131 -20.54 1.65 -15.98
N GLU A 132 -20.56 0.42 -16.53
CA GLU A 132 -20.19 -0.79 -15.78
C GLU A 132 -18.75 -0.72 -15.29
N ASP A 133 -17.84 -0.24 -16.13
CA ASP A 133 -16.42 -0.07 -15.80
C ASP A 133 -16.20 0.90 -14.63
N VAL A 134 -17.06 1.94 -14.50
CA VAL A 134 -17.01 2.85 -13.36
C VAL A 134 -17.38 2.13 -12.07
N THR A 135 -18.39 1.26 -12.13
CA THR A 135 -18.80 0.45 -10.96
C THR A 135 -17.70 -0.55 -10.58
N ALA A 136 -17.06 -1.17 -11.57
CA ALA A 136 -15.92 -2.07 -11.35
C ALA A 136 -14.74 -1.31 -10.69
N ALA A 137 -14.37 -0.14 -11.21
CA ALA A 137 -13.29 0.67 -10.66
C ALA A 137 -13.56 1.15 -9.22
N VAL A 138 -14.80 1.56 -8.92
CA VAL A 138 -15.20 1.93 -7.54
C VAL A 138 -15.18 0.71 -6.61
N SER A 139 -15.52 -0.48 -7.11
CA SER A 139 -15.44 -1.72 -6.33
C SER A 139 -14.00 -2.10 -6.02
N GLU A 140 -13.09 -1.99 -6.98
CA GLU A 140 -11.66 -2.22 -6.77
C GLU A 140 -11.07 -1.24 -5.73
N LEU A 141 -11.48 0.04 -5.78
CA LEU A 141 -11.11 1.02 -4.76
C LEU A 141 -11.60 0.62 -3.36
N ARG A 142 -12.84 0.15 -3.24
CA ARG A 142 -13.38 -0.34 -1.97
C ARG A 142 -12.53 -1.48 -1.42
N ASP A 143 -12.21 -2.46 -2.26
CA ASP A 143 -11.48 -3.66 -1.83
C ASP A 143 -10.07 -3.29 -1.35
N LYS A 144 -9.36 -2.42 -2.08
CA LYS A 144 -8.06 -1.89 -1.65
C LYS A 144 -8.13 -1.13 -0.32
N LEU A 145 -9.17 -0.31 -0.12
CA LEU A 145 -9.36 0.39 1.14
C LEU A 145 -9.63 -0.59 2.29
N GLN A 146 -10.39 -1.65 2.05
CA GLN A 146 -10.65 -2.68 3.06
C GLN A 146 -9.39 -3.45 3.45
N ASP A 147 -8.51 -3.74 2.49
CA ASP A 147 -7.24 -4.43 2.75
C ASP A 147 -6.30 -3.57 3.61
N ILE A 148 -6.14 -2.29 3.24
CA ILE A 148 -5.34 -1.33 4.03
C ILE A 148 -5.91 -1.19 5.45
N LEU A 149 -7.23 -1.06 5.57
CA LEU A 149 -7.87 -0.98 6.88
C LEU A 149 -7.64 -2.24 7.72
N ARG A 150 -7.66 -3.43 7.11
CA ARG A 150 -7.42 -4.69 7.83
C ARG A 150 -5.98 -4.81 8.33
N GLU A 151 -5.02 -4.45 7.48
CA GLU A 151 -3.59 -4.49 7.82
C GLU A 151 -3.29 -3.52 8.96
N GLU A 152 -3.65 -2.25 8.80
CA GLU A 152 -3.35 -1.22 9.79
C GLU A 152 -4.18 -1.34 11.07
N TRP A 153 -5.38 -1.94 11.01
CA TRP A 153 -6.18 -2.21 12.21
C TRP A 153 -5.44 -3.10 13.20
N THR A 154 -4.64 -4.04 12.71
CA THR A 154 -3.83 -4.91 13.58
C THR A 154 -2.81 -4.08 14.37
N ASN A 155 -2.15 -3.12 13.71
CA ASN A 155 -1.18 -2.21 14.33
C ASN A 155 -1.83 -1.29 15.37
N ILE A 156 -2.99 -0.71 15.03
CA ILE A 156 -3.75 0.15 15.93
C ILE A 156 -4.21 -0.65 17.16
N SER A 157 -4.76 -1.85 16.94
CA SER A 157 -5.24 -2.71 18.03
C SER A 157 -4.09 -3.09 18.98
N LEU A 158 -2.91 -3.44 18.44
CA LEU A 158 -1.73 -3.75 19.25
C LEU A 158 -1.30 -2.56 20.12
N THR A 159 -1.32 -1.35 19.55
CA THR A 159 -0.96 -0.12 20.26
C THR A 159 -1.92 0.18 21.42
N VAL A 160 -3.21 -0.11 21.26
CA VAL A 160 -4.21 0.05 22.33
C VAL A 160 -4.04 -0.99 23.43
N THR A 161 -3.69 -2.24 23.09
CA THR A 161 -3.52 -3.32 24.08
C THR A 161 -2.23 -3.23 24.90
N HIS A 162 -1.25 -2.42 24.50
CA HIS A 162 0.03 -2.26 25.21
C HIS A 162 0.03 -1.16 26.29
N VAL A 163 -1.12 -0.54 26.57
CA VAL A 163 -1.26 0.44 27.66
C VAL A 163 -1.50 -0.30 28.98
N ASP A 164 -0.50 -1.06 29.44
CA ASP A 164 -0.53 -1.70 30.76
C ASP A 164 0.21 -0.81 31.77
N VAL A 165 -0.54 -0.16 32.65
CA VAL A 165 -0.03 0.86 33.59
C VAL A 165 0.51 0.24 34.90
N LEU A 166 0.23 -1.05 35.14
CA LEU A 166 0.59 -1.73 36.38
C LEU A 166 1.77 -2.70 36.25
N GLU A 167 2.24 -2.99 35.03
CA GLU A 167 3.54 -3.61 34.85
C GLU A 167 4.64 -2.54 34.93
N PRO A 168 5.75 -2.77 35.67
CA PRO A 168 6.95 -1.99 35.44
C PRO A 168 7.28 -2.12 33.95
N GLU A 169 7.52 -0.99 33.29
CA GLU A 169 8.00 -0.89 31.91
C GLU A 169 8.82 -2.15 31.59
N PRO A 170 8.41 -3.00 30.62
CA PRO A 170 9.12 -4.24 30.39
C PRO A 170 10.51 -3.82 29.96
N GLU A 171 11.51 -3.95 30.83
CA GLU A 171 12.90 -3.82 30.45
C GLU A 171 13.13 -4.92 29.40
N PRO A 172 13.17 -4.63 28.08
CA PRO A 172 13.24 -5.68 27.07
C PRO A 172 14.63 -6.33 27.01
N LYS A 173 15.47 -6.07 28.01
CA LYS A 173 16.88 -6.40 28.03
C LYS A 173 17.16 -7.62 28.89
N THR A 174 16.54 -7.75 30.06
CA THR A 174 16.98 -8.78 31.02
C THR A 174 16.57 -10.20 30.62
N ASP A 175 15.43 -10.37 29.97
CA ASP A 175 14.91 -11.70 29.64
C ASP A 175 15.53 -12.36 28.40
N PHE A 176 16.11 -11.58 27.47
CA PHE A 176 16.80 -12.09 26.29
C PHE A 176 18.29 -12.28 26.50
N LEU A 177 18.89 -11.49 27.40
CA LEU A 177 20.31 -11.63 27.77
C LEU A 177 20.64 -13.03 28.31
N LYS A 178 19.66 -13.77 28.86
CA LYS A 178 19.84 -15.17 29.27
C LYS A 178 20.15 -16.14 28.11
N TYR A 179 19.87 -15.75 26.88
CA TYR A 179 20.18 -16.51 25.65
C TYR A 179 21.32 -15.87 24.84
N SER A 180 22.06 -14.93 25.42
CA SER A 180 23.14 -14.23 24.73
C SER A 180 24.23 -15.19 24.25
N CYS A 181 24.59 -15.06 22.97
CA CYS A 181 25.67 -15.79 22.34
C CYS A 181 26.64 -14.82 21.67
N GLN A 182 27.93 -15.13 21.76
CA GLN A 182 28.96 -14.37 21.10
C GLN A 182 29.18 -14.92 19.68
N ILE A 183 29.09 -14.04 18.68
CA ILE A 183 29.27 -14.39 17.27
C ILE A 183 30.59 -13.83 16.75
N THR A 184 31.37 -14.68 16.08
CA THR A 184 32.60 -14.27 15.39
C THR A 184 32.54 -14.69 13.93
N LEU A 185 32.93 -13.79 13.04
CA LEU A 185 32.91 -14.04 11.59
C LEU A 185 34.04 -15.00 11.20
N ASP A 186 33.76 -15.92 10.29
CA ASP A 186 34.73 -16.86 9.73
C ASP A 186 35.50 -16.22 8.58
N PRO A 187 36.81 -15.93 8.77
CA PRO A 187 37.64 -15.34 7.72
C PRO A 187 37.79 -16.20 6.49
N ASN A 188 37.48 -17.50 6.54
CA ASN A 188 37.54 -18.38 5.37
C ASN A 188 36.33 -18.23 4.45
N THR A 189 35.22 -17.73 5.00
CA THR A 189 33.98 -17.52 4.23
C THR A 189 33.84 -16.10 3.72
N ALA A 190 34.49 -15.13 4.38
CA ALA A 190 34.36 -13.72 4.06
C ALA A 190 34.76 -13.39 2.61
N HIS A 191 33.96 -12.58 1.94
CA HIS A 191 34.26 -12.05 0.61
C HIS A 191 35.57 -11.24 0.60
N THR A 192 36.29 -11.24 -0.53
CA THR A 192 37.63 -10.64 -0.66
C THR A 192 37.68 -9.13 -0.41
N HIS A 193 36.56 -8.43 -0.61
CA HIS A 193 36.43 -7.00 -0.32
C HIS A 193 36.05 -6.68 1.13
N LEU A 194 35.94 -7.69 2.00
CA LEU A 194 35.64 -7.47 3.41
C LEU A 194 36.90 -7.54 4.26
N LEU A 195 37.08 -6.54 5.11
CA LEU A 195 38.10 -6.54 6.15
C LEU A 195 37.48 -6.94 7.48
N LEU A 196 37.94 -8.06 8.03
CA LEU A 196 37.60 -8.49 9.38
C LEU A 196 38.60 -7.91 10.39
N SER A 197 38.08 -7.32 11.46
CA SER A 197 38.88 -6.70 12.53
C SER A 197 38.24 -6.97 13.90
N GLU A 198 38.88 -6.51 14.98
CA GLU A 198 38.38 -6.68 16.36
C GLU A 198 38.07 -8.15 16.68
N GLU A 199 39.06 -9.03 16.52
CA GLU A 199 38.90 -10.49 16.70
C GLU A 199 37.81 -11.12 15.81
N SER A 200 37.63 -10.58 14.59
CA SER A 200 36.58 -10.98 13.65
C SER A 200 35.15 -10.67 14.12
N ARG A 201 34.97 -9.72 15.05
CA ARG A 201 33.65 -9.22 15.46
C ARG A 201 33.19 -8.00 14.65
N LYS A 202 34.08 -7.41 13.85
CA LYS A 202 33.79 -6.25 13.03
C LYS A 202 34.13 -6.50 11.57
N MET A 203 33.21 -6.11 10.70
CA MET A 203 33.31 -6.26 9.26
C MET A 203 33.20 -4.89 8.58
N THR A 204 34.17 -4.57 7.72
CA THR A 204 34.22 -3.33 6.96
C THR A 204 34.34 -3.63 5.48
N LEU A 205 33.51 -3.00 4.65
CA LEU A 205 33.63 -3.08 3.19
C LEU A 205 34.77 -2.18 2.70
N MET A 206 35.65 -2.73 1.88
CA MET A 206 36.83 -2.05 1.35
C MET A 206 36.76 -1.95 -0.18
N GLU A 207 37.23 -0.84 -0.74
CA GLU A 207 37.30 -0.64 -2.19
C GLU A 207 38.27 -1.63 -2.86
N LYS A 208 39.36 -1.98 -2.17
CA LYS A 208 40.38 -2.92 -2.66
C LYS A 208 40.22 -4.30 -2.01
N PRO A 209 40.51 -5.40 -2.74
CA PRO A 209 40.58 -6.74 -2.14
C PRO A 209 41.60 -6.79 -0.99
N GLN A 210 41.25 -7.51 0.08
CA GLN A 210 42.02 -7.60 1.32
C GLN A 210 42.86 -8.89 1.44
N SER A 211 42.67 -9.85 0.55
CA SER A 211 43.47 -11.08 0.53
C SER A 211 43.69 -11.60 -0.90
N ASP A 212 44.92 -12.01 -1.20
CA ASP A 212 45.28 -12.65 -2.49
C ASP A 212 44.99 -14.16 -2.51
N SER A 213 44.62 -14.76 -1.36
CA SER A 213 44.28 -16.17 -1.24
C SER A 213 42.77 -16.41 -1.38
N ASN A 214 42.40 -17.38 -2.22
CA ASN A 214 41.03 -17.84 -2.44
C ASN A 214 40.83 -19.25 -1.84
N PRO A 215 40.52 -19.37 -0.53
CA PRO A 215 39.90 -20.58 0.01
C PRO A 215 38.63 -20.92 -0.78
N SER A 216 38.38 -22.21 -0.98
CA SER A 216 37.22 -22.71 -1.71
C SER A 216 35.86 -22.32 -1.10
N ASP A 217 35.85 -21.90 0.17
CA ASP A 217 34.62 -21.61 0.94
C ASP A 217 34.25 -20.12 0.98
N ARG A 218 35.00 -19.24 0.29
CA ARG A 218 34.70 -17.80 0.23
C ARG A 218 33.50 -17.50 -0.68
N PHE A 219 32.69 -16.53 -0.27
CA PHE A 219 31.73 -15.91 -1.19
C PHE A 219 32.47 -15.13 -2.29
N THR A 220 31.99 -15.24 -3.53
CA THR A 220 32.64 -14.64 -4.70
C THR A 220 31.85 -13.52 -5.37
N TYR A 221 30.57 -13.33 -5.01
CA TYR A 221 29.68 -12.38 -5.71
C TYR A 221 29.15 -11.27 -4.77
N HIS A 222 28.61 -11.64 -3.62
CA HIS A 222 28.15 -10.68 -2.61
C HIS A 222 29.17 -10.51 -1.48
N GLY A 223 29.20 -9.30 -0.90
CA GLY A 223 30.03 -8.94 0.25
C GLY A 223 29.53 -9.57 1.54
N GLU A 224 29.58 -10.89 1.63
CA GLU A 224 29.02 -11.71 2.71
C GLU A 224 30.10 -12.43 3.52
N ALA A 225 29.76 -12.80 4.75
CA ALA A 225 30.57 -13.65 5.63
C ALA A 225 29.64 -14.44 6.56
N LEU A 226 30.01 -15.68 6.89
CA LEU A 226 29.31 -16.47 7.91
C LEU A 226 29.98 -16.39 9.27
N SER A 227 29.24 -16.74 10.32
CA SER A 227 29.81 -17.00 11.64
C SER A 227 30.57 -18.31 11.67
N LYS A 228 31.54 -18.41 12.58
CA LYS A 228 32.20 -19.68 12.93
C LYS A 228 31.27 -20.56 13.75
N GLU A 229 30.51 -19.94 14.63
CA GLU A 229 29.57 -20.59 15.53
C GLU A 229 28.34 -21.05 14.75
N SER A 230 27.88 -22.27 15.04
CA SER A 230 26.57 -22.76 14.62
C SER A 230 25.55 -22.41 15.70
N LEU A 231 24.39 -21.90 15.31
CA LEU A 231 23.32 -21.57 16.25
C LEU A 231 22.50 -22.83 16.55
N THR A 232 22.36 -23.18 17.84
CA THR A 232 21.59 -24.33 18.30
C THR A 232 20.66 -23.93 19.44
N GLY A 233 19.35 -24.15 19.28
CA GLY A 233 18.35 -23.71 20.24
C GLY A 233 18.09 -22.20 20.19
N ARG A 234 17.67 -21.61 21.32
CA ARG A 234 17.42 -20.17 21.43
C ARG A 234 18.75 -19.41 21.58
N CYS A 235 19.03 -18.52 20.64
CA CYS A 235 20.24 -17.71 20.61
C CYS A 235 19.89 -16.24 20.40
N TYR A 236 20.61 -15.36 21.08
CA TYR A 236 20.45 -13.92 20.97
C TYR A 236 21.81 -13.25 20.76
N TRP A 237 21.91 -12.38 19.76
CA TRP A 237 23.10 -11.57 19.49
C TRP A 237 22.68 -10.18 19.03
N GLU A 238 23.56 -9.21 19.26
CA GLU A 238 23.38 -7.82 18.82
C GLU A 238 24.48 -7.45 17.82
N VAL A 239 24.15 -6.59 16.86
CA VAL A 239 25.10 -6.05 15.89
C VAL A 239 24.93 -4.54 15.81
N GLU A 240 26.04 -3.81 15.91
CA GLU A 240 26.09 -2.38 15.56
C GLU A 240 26.58 -2.25 14.11
N TRP A 241 25.87 -1.48 13.28
CA TRP A 241 26.29 -1.20 11.91
C TRP A 241 26.28 0.31 11.59
N LYS A 242 27.04 0.69 10.56
CA LYS A 242 27.08 2.04 10.01
C LYS A 242 27.18 1.95 8.49
N GLY A 243 26.34 2.67 7.75
CA GLY A 243 26.33 2.67 6.28
C GLY A 243 24.93 2.66 5.69
N TYR A 244 24.84 2.57 4.35
CA TYR A 244 23.57 2.68 3.61
C TYR A 244 22.79 1.36 3.50
N PHE A 245 23.47 0.21 3.44
CA PHE A 245 22.84 -1.10 3.26
C PHE A 245 23.58 -2.15 4.08
N PHE A 246 22.86 -2.92 4.88
CA PHE A 246 23.38 -4.03 5.66
C PHE A 246 22.32 -5.13 5.79
N TYR A 247 22.73 -6.39 5.69
CA TYR A 247 21.85 -7.55 5.80
C TYR A 247 22.34 -8.46 6.93
N ILE A 248 21.42 -8.90 7.78
CA ILE A 248 21.66 -9.95 8.78
C ILE A 248 20.70 -11.09 8.46
N ALA A 249 21.21 -12.32 8.43
CA ALA A 249 20.42 -13.51 8.18
C ALA A 249 21.00 -14.73 8.91
N VAL A 250 20.17 -15.75 9.10
CA VAL A 250 20.61 -17.09 9.49
C VAL A 250 20.61 -17.97 8.25
N ALA A 251 21.70 -18.69 8.04
CA ALA A 251 21.90 -19.54 6.89
C ALA A 251 22.41 -20.92 7.31
N TYR A 252 22.08 -21.94 6.52
CA TYR A 252 22.72 -23.24 6.66
C TYR A 252 24.19 -23.16 6.24
N LYS A 253 25.05 -23.95 6.88
CA LYS A 253 26.50 -23.97 6.58
C LYS A 253 26.81 -24.32 5.11
N ASN A 254 25.92 -25.04 4.44
CA ASN A 254 26.10 -25.53 3.07
C ASN A 254 25.44 -24.64 2.00
N ILE A 255 25.10 -23.39 2.29
CA ILE A 255 24.64 -22.46 1.25
C ILE A 255 25.68 -22.29 0.14
N SER A 256 25.21 -22.05 -1.08
CA SER A 256 26.07 -21.80 -2.24
C SER A 256 26.96 -20.57 -2.00
N ARG A 257 28.23 -20.66 -2.42
CA ARG A 257 29.22 -19.57 -2.32
C ARG A 257 29.40 -18.77 -3.61
N SER A 258 28.77 -19.22 -4.70
CA SER A 258 28.92 -18.69 -6.05
C SER A 258 27.56 -18.54 -6.74
N GLY A 259 27.33 -17.42 -7.41
CA GLY A 259 26.11 -17.13 -8.18
C GLY A 259 25.31 -15.93 -7.66
N ASP A 260 24.33 -15.48 -8.45
CA ASP A 260 23.36 -14.40 -8.14
C ASP A 260 22.11 -14.93 -7.41
N GLU A 261 22.18 -16.15 -6.90
CA GLU A 261 21.07 -16.75 -6.18
C GLU A 261 21.01 -16.17 -4.76
N LYS A 262 20.04 -15.29 -4.53
CA LYS A 262 19.71 -14.78 -3.19
C LYS A 262 19.31 -15.93 -2.28
N PHE A 263 20.20 -16.35 -1.37
CA PHE A 263 19.87 -17.40 -0.40
C PHE A 263 20.20 -17.02 1.04
N ALA A 264 19.14 -16.64 1.77
CA ALA A 264 18.91 -17.09 3.12
C ALA A 264 17.40 -17.05 3.41
N ILE A 265 16.91 -17.99 4.21
CA ILE A 265 15.47 -18.24 4.46
C ILE A 265 14.79 -17.09 5.25
N PHE A 266 15.57 -16.15 5.80
CA PHE A 266 15.06 -14.88 6.33
C PHE A 266 16.10 -13.77 6.12
N ILE A 267 15.90 -12.92 5.11
CA ILE A 267 16.68 -11.69 4.93
C ILE A 267 15.85 -10.55 5.51
N TYR A 268 16.31 -9.95 6.61
CA TYR A 268 15.80 -8.65 7.03
C TYR A 268 16.55 -7.56 6.28
N VAL A 269 15.85 -6.84 5.41
CA VAL A 269 16.39 -5.64 4.75
C VAL A 269 16.13 -4.46 5.67
N ILE A 270 17.17 -3.94 6.30
CA ILE A 270 17.06 -2.74 7.14
C ILE A 270 17.42 -1.54 6.26
N TYR A 271 16.41 -0.78 5.81
CA TYR A 271 16.61 0.54 5.21
C TYR A 271 16.74 1.58 6.33
N ASN A 272 17.75 2.46 6.27
CA ASN A 272 17.76 3.68 7.07
C ASN A 272 17.70 4.91 6.18
N PHE A 273 16.65 5.71 6.35
CA PHE A 273 16.68 7.13 6.08
C PHE A 273 17.04 7.85 7.38
N SER A 274 18.04 8.73 7.29
CA SER A 274 18.44 9.73 8.30
C SER A 274 19.61 9.37 9.23
N HIS A 275 20.47 10.37 9.40
CA HIS A 275 21.75 10.37 10.08
C HIS A 275 21.65 10.06 11.58
N SER A 276 22.59 9.23 12.04
CA SER A 276 23.01 9.07 13.44
C SER A 276 21.90 8.67 14.42
N ILE A 277 21.42 7.44 14.28
CA ILE A 277 20.78 6.72 15.39
C ILE A 277 21.65 5.48 15.65
N LYS A 278 22.12 5.30 16.89
CA LYS A 278 22.49 3.96 17.39
C LYS A 278 21.22 3.14 17.40
N GLN A 279 20.84 2.55 16.27
CA GLN A 279 19.77 1.58 16.26
C GLN A 279 20.35 0.29 16.82
N GLN A 280 20.05 0.01 18.09
CA GLN A 280 20.10 -1.35 18.61
C GLN A 280 18.96 -2.09 17.92
N ILE A 281 19.28 -2.90 16.92
CA ILE A 281 18.32 -3.87 16.42
C ILE A 281 18.37 -5.08 17.32
N TYR A 282 17.29 -5.28 18.06
CA TYR A 282 16.99 -6.52 18.74
C TYR A 282 16.37 -7.46 17.69
N THR A 283 17.18 -8.32 17.08
CA THR A 283 16.63 -9.42 16.29
C THR A 283 16.30 -10.56 17.24
N TYR A 284 15.00 -10.79 17.47
CA TYR A 284 14.53 -11.94 18.23
C TYR A 284 14.36 -13.13 17.27
N MET A 285 15.29 -14.08 17.31
CA MET A 285 15.12 -15.38 16.67
C MET A 285 14.87 -16.45 17.75
N LEU A 286 13.60 -16.80 17.92
CA LEU A 286 13.20 -17.98 18.67
C LEU A 286 13.18 -19.18 17.69
N PHE A 287 14.12 -20.10 17.85
CA PHE A 287 13.96 -21.48 17.39
C PHE A 287 13.50 -22.36 18.56
#